data_AF-A0A3A0EM06-F1
#
_entry.id   AF-A0A3A0EM06-F1
#
_cell.length_a   1.000
_cell.length_b   1.000
_cell.length_c   1.000
_cell.angle_alpha   90.00
_cell.angle_beta   90.00
_cell.angle_gamma   90.00
#
_symmetry.space_group_name_H-M   'P 1'
#
loop_
_entity.id
_entity.type
_entity.pdbx_description
1 polymer ?
#
loop_
_entity_poly.entity_id
_entity_poly.type
_entity_poly.pdbx_seq_one_letter_code
_entity_poly.pdbx_strand_id
1 'polypeptide(L)'
;RFDLIVCNPPYVNEASMRALPPEFRAEPRDALAGGDDGMDLVRRIVAGARAHLAREGLLLLEIGHEAAHFEAAFPTLEFHYLPTAAGEQLLVLIEAAALPSPA
;
A
#
# COMPACT_ATOMS: atom_id res chain seq x y z
N ARG A 1 6.78 -12.10 -15.67
CA ARG A 1 6.08 -10.80 -15.56
C ARG A 1 4.61 -11.10 -15.32
N PHE A 2 3.92 -10.29 -14.54
CA PHE A 2 2.54 -10.52 -14.12
C PHE A 2 1.60 -9.46 -14.69
N ASP A 3 0.34 -9.82 -14.96
CA ASP A 3 -0.69 -8.87 -15.37
C ASP A 3 -1.30 -8.13 -14.17
N LEU A 4 -1.27 -8.75 -12.99
CA LEU A 4 -1.74 -8.16 -11.75
C LEU A 4 -0.83 -8.60 -10.59
N ILE A 5 -0.44 -7.65 -9.76
CA ILE A 5 0.13 -7.90 -8.44
C ILE A 5 -0.86 -7.37 -7.41
N VAL A 6 -1.25 -8.22 -6.46
CA VAL A 6 -2.11 -7.85 -5.33
C VAL A 6 -1.30 -7.99 -4.05
N CYS A 7 -1.36 -6.99 -3.18
CA CYS A 7 -0.68 -7.05 -1.89
C CYS A 7 -1.49 -6.32 -0.81
N ASN A 8 -1.66 -6.96 0.32
CA ASN A 8 -2.04 -6.32 1.58
C ASN A 8 -0.76 -6.25 2.44
N PRO A 9 0.05 -5.19 2.31
CA PRO A 9 1.27 -5.02 3.09
C PRO A 9 0.95 -4.56 4.53
N PRO A 10 1.89 -4.72 5.48
CA PRO A 10 1.83 -4.01 6.75
C PRO A 10 1.82 -2.49 6.50
N TYR A 11 0.74 -1.82 6.88
CA TYR A 11 0.54 -0.38 6.68
C TYR A 11 0.21 0.39 7.97
N VAL A 12 0.19 -0.27 9.13
CA VAL A 12 -0.21 0.38 10.38
C VAL A 12 0.91 1.31 10.85
N ASN A 13 0.63 2.62 10.89
CA ASN A 13 1.57 3.63 11.34
C ASN A 13 1.87 3.51 12.84
N GLU A 14 2.96 4.12 13.29
CA GLU A 14 3.43 3.96 14.67
C GLU A 14 2.43 4.48 15.73
N ALA A 15 1.67 5.54 15.42
CA ALA A 15 0.64 6.05 16.32
C ALA A 15 -0.53 5.08 16.47
N SER A 16 -0.99 4.49 15.37
CA SER A 16 -2.01 3.44 15.34
C SER A 16 -1.53 2.17 16.04
N MET A 17 -0.26 1.78 15.86
CA MET A 17 0.36 0.65 16.57
C MET A 17 0.29 0.82 18.10
N ARG A 18 0.50 2.04 18.62
CA ARG A 18 0.38 2.33 20.06
C ARG A 18 -1.05 2.27 20.58
N ALA A 19 -2.03 2.57 19.71
CA ALA A 19 -3.44 2.55 20.03
C ALA A 19 -4.13 1.21 19.75
N LEU A 20 -3.37 0.17 19.34
CA LEU A 20 -3.96 -1.10 18.92
C LEU A 20 -4.82 -1.72 20.03
N PRO A 21 -6.07 -2.10 19.68
CA PRO A 21 -6.93 -2.88 20.55
C PRO A 21 -6.24 -4.18 21.01
N PRO A 22 -6.57 -4.70 22.20
CA PRO A 22 -5.96 -5.92 22.74
C PRO A 22 -6.00 -7.13 21.79
N GLU A 23 -7.05 -7.26 20.99
CA GLU A 23 -7.25 -8.35 20.02
C GLU A 23 -6.16 -8.41 18.94
N PHE A 24 -5.64 -7.26 18.51
CA PHE A 24 -4.58 -7.18 17.48
C PHE A 24 -3.16 -7.34 18.06
N ARG A 25 -3.01 -7.36 19.40
CA ARG A 25 -1.71 -7.57 20.05
C ARG A 25 -1.23 -9.01 20.00
N ALA A 26 -2.12 -9.94 19.64
CA ALA A 26 -1.79 -11.34 19.44
C ALA A 26 -1.14 -11.60 18.06
N GLU A 27 -1.26 -10.66 17.12
CA GLU A 27 -0.65 -10.77 15.80
C GLU A 27 0.84 -10.37 15.84
N PRO A 28 1.69 -10.95 14.96
CA PRO A 28 3.09 -10.55 14.86
C PRO A 28 3.21 -9.07 14.49
N ARG A 29 4.04 -8.32 15.22
CA ARG A 29 4.27 -6.89 14.95
C ARG A 29 4.66 -6.62 13.50
N ASP A 30 5.51 -7.46 12.93
CA ASP A 30 6.01 -7.33 11.56
C ASP A 30 4.91 -7.54 10.50
N ALA A 31 3.78 -8.14 10.86
CA ALA A 31 2.62 -8.28 9.97
C ALA A 31 1.76 -7.01 9.92
N LEU A 32 1.92 -6.09 10.89
CA LEU A 32 1.09 -4.89 11.01
C LEU A 32 1.89 -3.60 10.77
N ALA A 33 3.11 -3.53 11.30
CA ALA A 33 3.88 -2.29 11.35
C ALA A 33 4.36 -1.83 9.97
N GLY A 34 3.90 -0.64 9.56
CA GLY A 34 4.29 0.02 8.31
C GLY A 34 5.33 1.15 8.48
N GLY A 35 5.91 1.30 9.68
CA GLY A 35 6.84 2.40 10.00
C GLY A 35 6.15 3.63 10.60
N ASP A 36 6.81 4.78 10.51
CA ASP A 36 6.34 6.03 11.15
C ASP A 36 5.01 6.51 10.55
N ASP A 37 4.88 6.49 9.23
CA ASP A 37 3.70 6.91 8.46
C ASP A 37 2.89 5.72 7.88
N GLY A 38 3.32 4.49 8.14
CA GLY A 38 2.69 3.29 7.60
C GLY A 38 3.16 2.91 6.19
N MET A 39 4.04 3.68 5.53
CA MET A 39 4.33 3.52 4.11
C MET A 39 5.67 2.85 3.79
N ASP A 40 6.43 2.36 4.77
CA ASP A 40 7.78 1.82 4.54
C ASP A 40 7.81 0.70 3.49
N LEU A 41 6.96 -0.33 3.67
CA LEU A 41 6.90 -1.43 2.70
C LEU A 41 6.19 -0.99 1.42
N VAL A 42 5.16 -0.14 1.52
CA VAL A 42 4.43 0.40 0.37
C VAL A 42 5.37 1.13 -0.59
N ARG A 43 6.27 1.99 -0.08
CA ARG A 43 7.30 2.69 -0.86
C ARG A 43 8.21 1.72 -1.59
N ARG A 44 8.65 0.65 -0.92
CA ARG A 44 9.49 -0.38 -1.53
C ARG A 44 8.76 -1.15 -2.64
N ILE A 45 7.49 -1.48 -2.42
CA ILE A 45 6.67 -2.17 -3.42
C ILE A 45 6.47 -1.26 -4.64
N VAL A 46 6.04 -0.01 -4.45
CA VAL A 46 5.83 0.95 -5.55
C VAL A 46 7.10 1.16 -6.36
N ALA A 47 8.27 1.30 -5.71
CA ALA A 47 9.54 1.46 -6.40
C ALA A 47 9.97 0.22 -7.23
N GLY A 48 9.58 -0.99 -6.81
CA GLY A 48 10.02 -2.24 -7.44
C GLY A 48 9.01 -2.87 -8.41
N ALA A 49 7.71 -2.63 -8.22
CA ALA A 49 6.65 -3.40 -8.87
C ALA A 49 6.70 -3.35 -10.41
N ARG A 50 7.12 -2.22 -11.01
CA ARG A 50 7.23 -2.08 -12.47
C ARG A 50 8.19 -3.08 -13.11
N ALA A 51 9.22 -3.54 -12.40
CA ALA A 51 10.14 -4.55 -12.90
C ALA A 51 9.49 -5.94 -13.03
N HIS A 52 8.36 -6.16 -12.36
CA HIS A 52 7.67 -7.45 -12.31
C HIS A 52 6.36 -7.46 -13.10
N LEU A 53 5.79 -6.30 -13.43
CA LEU A 53 4.55 -6.17 -14.19
C LEU A 53 4.75 -6.21 -15.72
N ALA A 54 3.75 -6.75 -16.42
CA ALA A 54 3.57 -6.59 -17.85
C ALA A 54 3.34 -5.11 -18.22
N ARG A 55 3.41 -4.76 -19.51
CA ARG A 55 3.28 -3.36 -19.97
C ARG A 55 1.96 -2.70 -19.53
N GLU A 56 0.88 -3.46 -19.54
CA GLU A 56 -0.48 -3.04 -19.15
C GLU A 56 -0.88 -3.65 -17.80
N GLY A 57 0.12 -4.07 -17.01
CA GLY A 57 -0.12 -4.71 -15.73
C GLY A 57 -0.57 -3.72 -14.65
N LEU A 58 -1.19 -4.25 -13.60
CA LEU A 58 -1.74 -3.47 -12.50
C LEU A 58 -1.10 -3.86 -11.16
N LEU A 59 -0.94 -2.89 -10.28
CA LEU A 59 -0.63 -3.09 -8.87
C LEU A 59 -1.84 -2.69 -8.04
N LEU A 60 -2.36 -3.61 -7.23
CA LEU A 60 -3.43 -3.37 -6.27
C LEU A 60 -2.87 -3.49 -4.85
N LEU A 61 -2.95 -2.41 -4.08
CA LEU A 61 -2.52 -2.37 -2.69
C LEU A 61 -3.68 -2.07 -1.74
N GLU A 62 -3.72 -2.77 -0.62
CA GLU A 62 -4.50 -2.36 0.54
C GLU A 62 -3.67 -1.42 1.42
N ILE A 63 -4.28 -0.31 1.84
CA ILE A 63 -3.65 0.72 2.69
C ILE A 63 -4.49 1.03 3.94
N GLY A 64 -5.60 0.33 4.15
CA GLY A 64 -6.51 0.56 5.26
C GLY A 64 -6.96 2.02 5.35
N HIS A 65 -6.98 2.58 6.55
CA HIS A 65 -7.39 3.97 6.80
C HIS A 65 -6.26 5.00 6.60
N GLU A 66 -5.17 4.63 5.92
CA GLU A 66 -3.97 5.46 5.78
C GLU A 66 -3.95 6.30 4.49
N ALA A 67 -5.12 6.59 3.90
CA ALA A 67 -5.26 7.36 2.66
C ALA A 67 -4.47 8.68 2.67
N ALA A 68 -4.54 9.44 3.77
CA ALA A 68 -3.81 10.70 3.91
C ALA A 68 -2.28 10.50 3.90
N HIS A 69 -1.77 9.44 4.55
CA HIS A 69 -0.35 9.12 4.52
C HIS A 69 0.10 8.62 3.15
N PHE A 70 -0.74 7.83 2.46
CA PHE A 70 -0.48 7.40 1.10
C PHE A 70 -0.38 8.59 0.13
N GLU A 71 -1.34 9.51 0.16
CA GLU A 71 -1.33 10.72 -0.69
C GLU A 71 -0.11 11.60 -0.40
N ALA A 72 0.24 11.79 0.87
CA ALA A 72 1.44 12.52 1.27
C ALA A 72 2.74 11.81 0.83
N ALA A 73 2.75 10.48 0.85
CA ALA A 73 3.88 9.66 0.45
C ALA A 73 4.12 9.67 -1.06
N PHE A 74 3.06 9.81 -1.87
CA PHE A 74 3.09 9.70 -3.32
C PHE A 74 2.38 10.88 -4.02
N PRO A 75 2.83 12.13 -3.80
CA PRO A 75 2.08 13.33 -4.20
C PRO A 75 1.94 13.53 -5.72
N THR A 76 2.74 12.83 -6.52
CA THR A 76 2.73 12.92 -7.98
C THR A 76 2.40 11.58 -8.64
N LEU A 77 2.10 10.54 -7.87
CA LEU A 77 1.78 9.24 -8.43
C LEU A 77 0.34 9.26 -8.91
N GLU A 78 0.11 8.78 -10.13
CA GLU A 78 -1.23 8.55 -10.63
C GLU A 78 -1.75 7.21 -10.10
N PHE A 79 -2.92 7.23 -9.48
CA PHE A 79 -3.59 6.05 -8.94
C PHE A 79 -5.10 6.26 -8.87
N HIS A 80 -5.83 5.16 -8.69
CA HIS A 80 -7.27 5.17 -8.45
C HIS A 80 -7.58 4.49 -7.13
N TYR A 81 -8.48 5.08 -6.34
CA TYR A 81 -9.11 4.33 -5.26
C TYR A 81 -10.09 3.31 -5.86
N LEU A 82 -10.10 2.10 -5.31
CA LEU A 82 -11.13 1.10 -5.60
C LEU A 82 -12.08 0.97 -4.40
N PRO A 83 -13.32 1.45 -4.53
CA PRO A 83 -14.33 1.30 -3.49
C PRO A 83 -14.60 -0.17 -3.15
N THR A 84 -14.83 -0.42 -1.86
CA THR A 84 -15.21 -1.73 -1.33
C THR A 84 -16.43 -1.58 -0.43
N ALA A 85 -17.06 -2.71 -0.08
CA ALA A 85 -18.13 -2.69 0.92
C ALA A 85 -17.67 -2.20 2.30
N ALA A 86 -16.37 -2.22 2.59
CA ALA A 86 -15.79 -1.80 3.86
C ALA A 86 -15.36 -0.31 3.87
N GLY A 87 -15.30 0.34 2.70
CA GLY A 87 -14.89 1.73 2.59
C GLY A 87 -14.40 2.11 1.19
N GLU A 88 -14.34 3.41 0.94
CA GLU A 88 -14.05 3.99 -0.37
C GLU A 88 -12.55 4.15 -0.67
N GLN A 89 -11.70 4.24 0.35
CA GLN A 89 -10.28 4.61 0.22
C GLN A 89 -9.32 3.57 0.83
N LEU A 90 -9.76 2.31 0.91
CA LEU A 90 -8.96 1.23 1.51
C LEU A 90 -7.98 0.61 0.51
N LEU A 91 -8.31 0.67 -0.79
CA LEU A 91 -7.55 0.04 -1.86
C LEU A 91 -7.11 1.08 -2.88
N VAL A 92 -5.85 0.98 -3.32
CA VAL A 92 -5.29 1.77 -4.43
C VAL A 92 -4.88 0.87 -5.58
N LEU A 93 -5.30 1.25 -6.79
CA LEU A 93 -4.93 0.61 -8.05
C LEU A 93 -3.99 1.53 -8.83
N ILE A 94 -2.87 0.98 -9.28
CA ILE A 94 -1.81 1.71 -9.96
C ILE A 94 -1.44 0.97 -11.24
N GLU A 95 -1.45 1.67 -12.36
CA GLU A 95 -1.00 1.12 -13.64
C GLU A 95 0.52 1.00 -13.68
N ALA A 96 1.04 -0.05 -14.33
CA ALA A 96 2.48 -0.24 -14.50
C ALA A 96 3.17 0.96 -15.18
N ALA A 97 2.44 1.71 -16.01
CA ALA A 97 2.93 2.91 -16.68
C ALA A 97 3.13 4.11 -15.72
N ALA A 98 2.30 4.20 -14.67
CA ALA A 98 2.39 5.26 -13.65
C ALA A 98 3.49 5.00 -12.61
N LEU A 99 3.91 3.74 -12.45
CA LEU A 99 4.97 3.37 -11.51
C LEU A 99 6.35 3.92 -11.93
N PRO A 100 7.23 4.25 -10.96
CA PRO A 100 8.60 4.66 -11.24
C PRO A 100 9.34 3.66 -12.12
N SER A 101 10.18 4.15 -13.03
CA SER A 101 11.10 3.29 -13.78
C SER A 101 12.01 2.51 -12.82
N PRO A 102 12.30 1.23 -13.09
CA PRO A 102 13.29 0.50 -12.31
C PRO A 102 14.63 1.23 -12.35
N ALA A 103 15.32 1.28 -11.21
CA ALA A 103 16.71 1.74 -11.13
C ALA A 103 17.65 0.79 -11.91
#